data_AF-A0A4Z1SQH8-F1
#
_entry.id   AF-A0A4Z1SQH8-F1
#
_cell.length_a   1.000
_cell.length_b   1.000
_cell.length_c   1.000
_cell.angle_alpha   90.00
_cell.angle_beta   90.00
_cell.angle_gamma   90.00
#
_symmetry.space_group_name_H-M   'P 1'
#
loop_
_entity.id
_entity.type
_entity.pdbx_description
1 polymer ?
#
loop_
_entity_poly.entity_id
_entity_poly.type
_entity_poly.pdbx_seq_one_letter_code
_entity_poly.pdbx_strand_id
1 'polypeptide(L)'
;MLAAFNGKTDCARLLLSEAGKQTTKEYNDFPPGTTALMMAAHRNRPEVVKLLLPYEQGLKDSKGHTAQWHANNGVSWGGDFTQVRKLLENEGTTRLPPPSNPAELLKLRKNFNELTTENESLKKDLASSKNAHNKTERKLSQMEKDLEELKAVNTSLRAGIDERDEHIRILEEALVESEQLQQRLASTEEDRRLARNEASEARALAEQLQKQVEEGKNEQKKNAALIDSPNTSVSSSEQQPS
;
A
#
# COMPACT_ATOMS: atom_id res chain seq x y z
N MET A 1 2.28 -54.72 -42.26
CA MET A 1 2.10 -54.85 -43.73
C MET A 1 0.76 -54.31 -44.21
N LEU A 2 -0.37 -55.02 -44.12
CA LEU A 2 -1.67 -54.57 -44.70
C LEU A 2 -2.11 -53.15 -44.29
N ALA A 3 -2.02 -52.81 -43.01
CA ALA A 3 -2.31 -51.45 -42.52
C ALA A 3 -1.42 -50.38 -43.18
N ALA A 4 -0.17 -50.72 -43.49
CA ALA A 4 0.81 -49.82 -44.07
C ALA A 4 0.56 -49.59 -45.58
N PHE A 5 0.31 -50.66 -46.34
CA PHE A 5 -0.12 -50.60 -47.75
C PHE A 5 -1.38 -49.73 -47.94
N ASN A 6 -2.35 -49.88 -47.03
CA ASN A 6 -3.61 -49.12 -47.04
C ASN A 6 -3.54 -47.72 -46.37
N GLY A 7 -2.36 -47.25 -45.95
CA GLY A 7 -2.18 -45.92 -45.36
C GLY A 7 -2.90 -45.72 -44.01
N LYS A 8 -3.23 -46.79 -43.29
CA LYS A 8 -3.96 -46.74 -42.01
C LYS A 8 -2.98 -46.52 -40.86
N THR A 9 -2.50 -45.29 -40.73
CA THR A 9 -1.43 -44.88 -39.80
C THR A 9 -1.67 -45.31 -38.36
N ASP A 10 -2.89 -45.18 -37.82
CA ASP A 10 -3.15 -45.56 -36.43
C ASP A 10 -3.27 -47.07 -36.22
N CYS A 11 -3.75 -47.82 -37.22
CA CYS A 11 -3.64 -49.29 -37.21
C CYS A 11 -2.16 -49.72 -37.27
N ALA A 12 -1.33 -49.05 -38.07
CA ALA A 12 0.11 -49.29 -38.11
C ALA A 12 0.81 -48.90 -36.78
N ARG A 13 0.32 -47.87 -36.09
CA ARG A 13 0.81 -47.42 -34.77
C ARG A 13 0.54 -48.43 -33.66
N LEU A 14 -0.66 -49.01 -33.65
CA LEU A 14 -1.01 -50.08 -32.70
C LEU A 14 -0.19 -51.37 -32.97
N LEU A 15 0.16 -51.62 -34.23
CA LEU A 15 0.97 -52.76 -34.67
C LEU A 15 2.49 -52.48 -34.67
N LEU A 16 2.98 -51.43 -34.00
CA LEU A 16 4.41 -51.09 -34.00
C LEU A 16 5.33 -52.17 -33.41
N SER A 17 4.82 -53.04 -32.53
CA SER A 17 5.55 -54.20 -32.01
C SER A 17 5.87 -55.24 -33.10
N GLU A 18 5.15 -55.21 -34.23
CA GLU A 18 5.37 -56.07 -35.40
C GLU A 18 6.36 -55.49 -36.41
N ALA A 19 6.90 -54.29 -36.14
CA ALA A 19 7.82 -53.61 -37.05
C ALA A 19 9.09 -54.46 -37.29
N GLY A 20 9.56 -54.46 -38.54
CA GLY A 20 10.76 -55.18 -38.94
C GLY A 20 10.57 -56.67 -39.20
N LYS A 21 9.35 -57.21 -39.09
CA LYS A 21 9.00 -58.52 -39.64
C LYS A 21 8.94 -58.43 -41.17
N GLN A 22 9.45 -59.46 -41.84
CA GLN A 22 9.54 -59.56 -43.30
C GLN A 22 8.63 -60.67 -43.84
N THR A 23 8.19 -60.58 -45.10
CA THR A 23 7.43 -61.66 -45.75
C THR A 23 8.30 -62.91 -45.92
N THR A 24 7.75 -64.09 -45.64
CA THR A 24 8.46 -65.38 -45.85
C THR A 24 8.26 -65.95 -47.26
N LYS A 25 7.29 -65.42 -48.00
CA LYS A 25 6.96 -65.79 -49.39
C LYS A 25 6.49 -64.57 -50.17
N GLU A 26 6.36 -64.73 -51.49
CA GLU A 26 5.81 -63.70 -52.38
C GLU A 26 4.33 -63.39 -52.06
N TYR A 27 3.94 -62.12 -52.21
CA TYR A 27 2.60 -61.62 -51.92
C TYR A 27 2.29 -60.34 -52.71
N ASN A 28 1.27 -60.37 -53.58
CA ASN A 28 0.87 -59.23 -54.44
C ASN A 28 2.07 -58.59 -55.17
N ASP A 29 2.82 -59.41 -55.92
CA ASP A 29 4.05 -59.04 -56.66
C ASP A 29 5.25 -58.57 -55.82
N PHE A 30 5.06 -58.39 -54.50
CA PHE A 30 6.17 -58.15 -53.57
C PHE A 30 6.90 -59.47 -53.26
N PRO A 31 8.23 -59.54 -53.43
CA PRO A 31 9.01 -60.74 -53.16
C PRO A 31 9.02 -61.11 -51.65
N PRO A 32 9.53 -62.31 -51.31
CA PRO A 32 10.00 -62.61 -49.95
C PRO A 32 10.94 -61.52 -49.42
N GLY A 33 11.05 -61.37 -48.10
CA GLY A 33 11.86 -60.32 -47.48
C GLY A 33 11.19 -58.93 -47.41
N THR A 34 10.00 -58.74 -47.96
CA THR A 34 9.34 -57.42 -48.01
C THR A 34 8.88 -56.96 -46.62
N THR A 35 9.10 -55.69 -46.28
CA THR A 35 8.71 -55.06 -45.00
C THR A 35 7.41 -54.25 -45.10
N ALA A 36 6.91 -53.73 -43.98
CA ALA A 36 5.76 -52.84 -43.97
C ALA A 36 6.09 -51.44 -44.54
N LEU A 37 7.32 -50.97 -44.32
CA LEU A 37 7.87 -49.72 -44.85
C LEU A 37 8.01 -49.77 -46.38
N MET A 38 8.47 -50.88 -46.96
CA MET A 38 8.53 -51.07 -48.42
C MET A 38 7.13 -50.97 -49.05
N MET A 39 6.13 -51.63 -48.47
CA MET A 39 4.73 -51.53 -48.92
C MET A 39 4.13 -50.12 -48.75
N ALA A 40 4.52 -49.38 -47.70
CA ALA A 40 4.10 -48.00 -47.49
C ALA A 40 4.75 -47.04 -48.50
N ALA A 41 6.03 -47.24 -48.79
CA ALA A 41 6.80 -46.48 -49.76
C ALA A 41 6.24 -46.66 -51.18
N HIS A 42 6.05 -47.92 -51.61
CA HIS A 42 5.44 -48.30 -52.88
C HIS A 42 4.02 -47.73 -53.06
N ARG A 43 3.24 -47.60 -51.98
CA ARG A 43 1.87 -47.05 -52.00
C ARG A 43 1.78 -45.55 -51.67
N ASN A 44 2.89 -44.84 -51.66
CA ASN A 44 2.99 -43.41 -51.34
C ASN A 44 2.25 -43.02 -50.04
N ARG A 45 2.63 -43.61 -48.90
CA ARG A 45 1.99 -43.41 -47.60
C ARG A 45 2.91 -42.66 -46.62
N PRO A 46 3.14 -41.35 -46.78
CA PRO A 46 4.19 -40.63 -46.04
C PRO A 46 4.04 -40.66 -44.52
N GLU A 47 2.83 -40.67 -43.97
CA GLU A 47 2.60 -40.75 -42.51
C GLU A 47 3.01 -42.11 -41.93
N VAL A 48 2.82 -43.17 -42.72
CA VAL A 48 3.26 -44.53 -42.37
C VAL A 48 4.76 -44.68 -42.58
N VAL A 49 5.33 -44.06 -43.62
CA VAL A 49 6.79 -44.02 -43.83
C VAL A 49 7.47 -43.32 -42.65
N LYS A 50 7.01 -42.12 -42.24
CA LYS A 50 7.49 -41.41 -41.03
C LYS A 50 7.41 -42.28 -39.76
N LEU A 51 6.38 -43.12 -39.66
CA LEU A 51 6.14 -43.98 -38.49
C LEU A 51 7.03 -45.22 -38.43
N LEU A 52 7.32 -45.85 -39.57
CA LEU A 52 8.06 -47.12 -39.65
C LEU A 52 9.55 -46.95 -39.95
N LEU A 53 9.95 -45.83 -40.56
CA LEU A 53 11.33 -45.56 -40.97
C LEU A 53 12.37 -45.86 -39.86
N PRO A 54 12.21 -45.42 -38.59
CA PRO A 54 13.22 -45.68 -37.56
C PRO A 54 13.45 -47.17 -37.28
N TYR A 55 12.44 -48.02 -37.49
CA TYR A 55 12.40 -49.43 -37.08
C TYR A 55 12.64 -50.42 -38.23
N GLU A 56 12.50 -49.97 -39.47
CA GLU A 56 12.59 -50.83 -40.68
C GLU A 56 13.63 -50.35 -41.70
N GLN A 57 14.27 -49.19 -41.53
CA GLN A 57 15.27 -48.69 -42.47
C GLN A 57 16.43 -49.65 -42.70
N GLY A 58 16.90 -49.74 -43.95
CA GLY A 58 18.07 -50.54 -44.35
C GLY A 58 17.78 -52.04 -44.49
N LEU A 59 16.57 -52.50 -44.15
CA LEU A 59 16.11 -53.83 -44.52
C LEU A 59 15.97 -53.95 -46.05
N LYS A 60 16.21 -55.15 -46.56
CA LYS A 60 16.13 -55.47 -47.99
C LYS A 60 15.24 -56.67 -48.23
N ASP A 61 14.49 -56.64 -49.33
CA ASP A 61 13.76 -57.80 -49.82
C ASP A 61 14.70 -58.85 -50.45
N SER A 62 14.19 -60.01 -50.84
CA SER A 62 14.99 -61.10 -51.41
C SER A 62 15.53 -60.82 -52.82
N LYS A 63 15.16 -59.69 -53.43
CA LYS A 63 15.76 -59.15 -54.67
C LYS A 63 16.80 -58.06 -54.36
N GLY A 64 17.01 -57.72 -53.09
CA GLY A 64 17.98 -56.75 -52.60
C GLY A 64 17.46 -55.31 -52.47
N HIS A 65 16.17 -55.07 -52.69
CA HIS A 65 15.60 -53.73 -52.74
C HIS A 65 15.24 -53.19 -51.36
N THR A 66 15.49 -51.90 -51.14
CA THR A 66 15.11 -51.14 -49.93
C THR A 66 13.76 -50.45 -50.08
N ALA A 67 13.26 -49.79 -49.03
CA ALA A 67 12.03 -49.00 -49.16
C ALA A 67 12.19 -47.81 -50.13
N GLN A 68 13.37 -47.19 -50.20
CA GLN A 68 13.70 -46.16 -51.20
C GLN A 68 13.60 -46.68 -52.63
N TRP A 69 14.07 -47.91 -52.91
CA TRP A 69 13.90 -48.54 -54.23
C TRP A 69 12.42 -48.74 -54.57
N HIS A 70 11.62 -49.21 -53.60
CA HIS A 70 10.17 -49.36 -53.76
C HIS A 70 9.41 -48.03 -53.90
N ALA A 71 9.94 -46.91 -53.38
CA ALA A 71 9.42 -45.56 -53.66
C ALA A 71 9.73 -45.05 -55.08
N ASN A 72 10.84 -45.51 -55.67
CA ASN A 72 11.28 -45.11 -57.02
C ASN A 72 10.69 -45.99 -58.13
N ASN A 73 10.38 -47.25 -57.83
CA ASN A 73 9.89 -48.26 -58.79
C ASN A 73 8.46 -48.76 -58.46
N GLY A 74 7.75 -48.11 -57.54
CA GLY A 74 6.36 -48.42 -57.22
C GLY A 74 5.42 -48.16 -58.39
N VAL A 75 4.27 -48.84 -58.46
CA VAL A 75 3.38 -48.76 -59.63
C VAL A 75 2.95 -47.30 -59.88
N SER A 76 3.20 -46.83 -61.10
CA SER A 76 3.08 -45.42 -61.49
C SER A 76 1.62 -44.97 -61.71
N TRP A 77 0.83 -44.95 -60.64
CA TRP A 77 -0.54 -44.42 -60.61
C TRP A 77 -0.56 -42.86 -60.55
N GLY A 78 0.37 -42.20 -61.23
CA GLY A 78 0.41 -40.73 -61.40
C GLY A 78 0.59 -39.87 -60.12
N GLY A 79 0.89 -40.47 -58.96
CA GLY A 79 1.02 -39.75 -57.69
C GLY A 79 2.38 -39.07 -57.48
N ASP A 80 2.41 -38.00 -56.68
CA ASP A 80 3.68 -37.38 -56.26
C ASP A 80 4.36 -38.14 -55.10
N PHE A 81 5.38 -38.93 -55.42
CA PHE A 81 6.21 -39.62 -54.42
C PHE A 81 7.30 -38.74 -53.78
N THR A 82 7.39 -37.45 -54.10
CA THR A 82 8.52 -36.59 -53.67
C THR A 82 8.66 -36.48 -52.15
N GLN A 83 7.55 -36.40 -51.41
CA GLN A 83 7.61 -36.42 -49.94
C GLN A 83 8.15 -37.76 -49.40
N VAL A 84 7.72 -38.90 -49.97
CA VAL A 84 8.18 -40.24 -49.55
C VAL A 84 9.65 -40.47 -49.92
N ARG A 85 10.08 -40.07 -51.13
CA ARG A 85 11.48 -40.18 -51.57
C ARG A 85 12.41 -39.34 -50.69
N LYS A 86 12.02 -38.12 -50.31
CA LYS A 86 12.78 -37.27 -49.38
C LYS A 86 12.87 -37.85 -47.96
N LEU A 87 11.84 -38.55 -47.48
CA LEU A 87 11.89 -39.25 -46.19
C LEU A 87 12.83 -40.47 -46.21
N LEU A 88 13.08 -41.05 -47.38
CA LEU A 88 13.89 -42.25 -47.60
C LEU A 88 15.30 -41.94 -48.15
N GLU A 89 15.66 -40.66 -48.28
CA GLU A 89 16.90 -40.20 -48.90
C GLU A 89 18.17 -40.70 -48.19
N ASN A 90 18.09 -40.88 -46.87
CA ASN A 90 19.18 -41.36 -46.01
C ASN A 90 18.86 -42.71 -45.34
N GLU A 91 18.15 -43.60 -46.04
CA GLU A 91 17.77 -44.93 -45.53
C GLU A 91 19.01 -45.81 -45.26
N GLY A 92 19.13 -46.35 -44.05
CA GLY A 92 20.13 -47.36 -43.70
C GLY A 92 21.25 -46.89 -42.76
N THR A 93 21.05 -45.79 -42.03
CA THR A 93 22.02 -45.24 -41.07
C THR A 93 22.04 -46.02 -39.75
N THR A 94 20.97 -45.94 -38.95
CA THR A 94 20.85 -46.63 -37.66
C THR A 94 19.43 -47.11 -37.42
N ARG A 95 19.23 -48.44 -37.41
CA ARG A 95 17.92 -49.06 -37.18
C ARG A 95 17.64 -49.20 -35.67
N LEU A 96 16.51 -48.69 -35.20
CA LEU A 96 16.02 -48.86 -33.83
C LEU A 96 15.31 -50.22 -33.64
N PRO A 97 15.35 -50.80 -32.44
CA PRO A 97 14.50 -51.95 -32.11
C PRO A 97 13.01 -51.55 -32.14
N PRO A 98 12.09 -52.44 -32.55
CA PRO A 98 10.65 -52.21 -32.43
C PRO A 98 10.24 -51.88 -30.99
N PRO A 99 9.31 -50.93 -30.76
CA PRO A 99 8.94 -50.52 -29.41
C PRO A 99 8.11 -51.63 -28.75
N SER A 100 8.66 -52.26 -27.71
CA SER A 100 8.10 -53.46 -27.07
C SER A 100 6.70 -53.28 -26.46
N ASN A 101 6.29 -52.03 -26.16
CA ASN A 101 4.96 -51.72 -25.66
C ASN A 101 4.37 -50.44 -26.29
N PRO A 102 3.69 -50.54 -27.46
CA PRO A 102 3.08 -49.39 -28.12
C PRO A 102 1.97 -48.71 -27.28
N ALA A 103 1.36 -49.42 -26.32
CA ALA A 103 0.31 -48.86 -25.47
C ALA A 103 0.86 -47.86 -24.43
N GLU A 104 2.09 -48.04 -23.95
CA GLU A 104 2.75 -47.09 -23.05
C GLU A 104 3.12 -45.78 -23.75
N LEU A 105 3.57 -45.83 -25.00
CA LEU A 105 3.80 -44.61 -25.80
C LEU A 105 2.51 -43.79 -25.96
N LEU A 106 1.35 -44.45 -26.08
CA LEU A 106 0.05 -43.77 -26.15
C LEU A 106 -0.37 -43.17 -24.78
N LYS A 107 -0.11 -43.87 -23.68
CA LYS A 107 -0.31 -43.32 -22.32
C LYS A 107 0.58 -42.10 -22.09
N LEU A 108 1.89 -42.25 -22.28
CA LEU A 108 2.87 -41.18 -22.08
C LEU A 108 2.53 -39.92 -22.89
N ARG A 109 2.04 -40.06 -24.12
CA ARG A 109 1.58 -38.94 -24.95
C ARG A 109 0.32 -38.26 -24.41
N LYS A 110 -0.61 -38.99 -23.78
CA LYS A 110 -1.78 -38.38 -23.10
C LYS A 110 -1.32 -37.57 -21.90
N ASN A 111 -0.57 -38.19 -20.99
CA ASN A 111 -0.02 -37.54 -19.80
C ASN A 111 0.78 -36.28 -20.16
N PHE A 112 1.59 -36.31 -21.23
CA PHE A 112 2.33 -35.14 -21.70
C PHE A 112 1.43 -34.00 -22.17
N ASN A 113 0.35 -34.30 -22.91
CA ASN A 113 -0.61 -33.29 -23.34
C ASN A 113 -1.37 -32.70 -22.13
N GLU A 114 -1.78 -33.54 -21.18
CA GLU A 114 -2.47 -33.15 -19.95
C GLU A 114 -1.60 -32.21 -19.10
N LEU A 115 -0.34 -32.61 -18.84
CA LEU A 115 0.66 -31.76 -18.19
C LEU A 115 0.94 -30.45 -18.95
N THR A 116 0.89 -30.46 -20.28
CA THR A 116 1.05 -29.24 -21.08
C THR A 116 -0.13 -28.28 -20.84
N THR A 117 -1.37 -28.79 -20.83
CA THR A 117 -2.55 -27.95 -20.54
C THR A 117 -2.59 -27.44 -19.10
N GLU A 118 -2.14 -28.25 -18.13
CA GLU A 118 -2.03 -27.84 -16.73
C GLU A 118 -0.98 -26.73 -16.55
N ASN A 119 0.19 -26.86 -17.18
CA ASN A 119 1.24 -25.84 -17.13
C ASN A 119 0.79 -24.49 -17.70
N GLU A 120 0.01 -24.46 -18.78
CA GLU A 120 -0.53 -23.20 -19.31
C GLU A 120 -1.61 -22.58 -18.41
N SER A 121 -2.42 -23.39 -17.70
CA SER A 121 -3.32 -22.85 -16.66
C SER A 121 -2.52 -22.25 -15.50
N LEU A 122 -1.58 -23.00 -14.94
CA LEU A 122 -0.76 -22.55 -13.81
C LEU A 122 0.03 -21.26 -14.12
N LYS A 123 0.51 -21.09 -15.36
CA LYS A 123 1.11 -19.82 -15.82
C LYS A 123 0.12 -18.64 -15.78
N LYS A 124 -1.11 -18.85 -16.24
CA LYS A 124 -2.18 -17.84 -16.25
C LYS A 124 -2.62 -17.48 -14.82
N ASP A 125 -2.73 -18.47 -13.95
CA ASP A 125 -3.12 -18.30 -12.55
C ASP A 125 -2.01 -17.59 -11.76
N LEU A 126 -0.73 -17.95 -12.00
CA LEU A 126 0.44 -17.23 -11.47
C LEU A 126 0.51 -15.77 -11.95
N ALA A 127 0.22 -15.50 -13.22
CA ALA A 127 0.17 -14.12 -13.74
C ALA A 127 -0.96 -13.30 -13.09
N SER A 128 -2.12 -13.93 -12.89
CA SER A 128 -3.27 -13.31 -12.20
C SER A 128 -2.95 -13.02 -10.73
N SER A 129 -2.31 -13.96 -10.04
CA SER A 129 -1.82 -13.81 -8.65
C SER A 129 -0.81 -12.67 -8.51
N LYS A 130 0.19 -12.60 -9.40
CA LYS A 130 1.17 -11.49 -9.42
C LYS A 130 0.49 -10.13 -9.61
N ASN A 131 -0.49 -10.03 -10.52
CA ASN A 131 -1.23 -8.78 -10.72
C ASN A 131 -2.06 -8.37 -9.48
N ALA A 132 -2.60 -9.34 -8.73
CA ALA A 132 -3.26 -9.08 -7.45
C ALA A 132 -2.26 -8.63 -6.37
N HIS A 133 -1.10 -9.28 -6.27
CA HIS A 133 -0.04 -8.95 -5.33
C HIS A 133 0.51 -7.52 -5.53
N ASN A 134 0.84 -7.16 -6.77
CA ASN A 134 1.29 -5.81 -7.13
C ASN A 134 0.22 -4.74 -6.83
N LYS A 135 -1.07 -5.11 -6.82
CA LYS A 135 -2.18 -4.22 -6.44
C LYS A 135 -2.31 -4.06 -4.92
N THR A 136 -2.00 -5.10 -4.13
CA THR A 136 -1.92 -4.99 -2.67
C THR A 136 -0.67 -4.25 -2.20
N GLU A 137 0.47 -4.45 -2.84
CA GLU A 137 1.74 -3.77 -2.55
C GLU A 137 1.61 -2.24 -2.75
N ARG A 138 1.02 -1.79 -3.86
CA ARG A 138 0.72 -0.36 -4.10
C ARG A 138 -0.24 0.23 -3.06
N LYS A 139 -1.18 -0.55 -2.54
CA LYS A 139 -2.07 -0.10 -1.45
C LYS A 139 -1.32 0.02 -0.12
N LEU A 140 -0.44 -0.93 0.19
CA LEU A 140 0.41 -0.89 1.38
C LEU A 140 1.26 0.39 1.36
N SER A 141 1.98 0.64 0.27
CA SER A 141 2.85 1.82 0.12
C SER A 141 2.08 3.15 0.22
N GLN A 142 0.83 3.21 -0.24
CA GLN A 142 -0.04 4.38 -0.01
C GLN A 142 -0.39 4.52 1.47
N MET A 143 -0.82 3.45 2.14
CA MET A 143 -1.16 3.48 3.57
C MET A 143 0.04 3.82 4.46
N GLU A 144 1.25 3.41 4.08
CA GLU A 144 2.50 3.79 4.75
C GLU A 144 2.76 5.29 4.63
N LYS A 145 2.55 5.89 3.44
CA LYS A 145 2.66 7.33 3.23
C LYS A 145 1.59 8.11 4.02
N ASP A 146 0.34 7.65 3.98
CA ASP A 146 -0.78 8.26 4.72
C ASP A 146 -0.51 8.23 6.24
N LEU A 147 0.14 7.17 6.75
CA LEU A 147 0.53 7.04 8.15
C LEU A 147 1.63 8.02 8.58
N GLU A 148 2.65 8.26 7.75
CA GLU A 148 3.68 9.27 8.06
C GLU A 148 3.12 10.70 7.99
N GLU A 149 2.20 10.99 7.06
CA GLU A 149 1.49 12.27 7.03
C GLU A 149 0.64 12.47 8.30
N LEU A 150 -0.08 11.43 8.73
CA LEU A 150 -0.87 11.48 9.97
C LEU A 150 0.00 11.68 11.22
N LYS A 151 1.18 11.04 11.28
CA LYS A 151 2.17 11.24 12.36
C LYS A 151 2.68 12.68 12.40
N ALA A 152 3.04 13.26 11.25
CA ALA A 152 3.52 14.64 11.15
C ALA A 152 2.45 15.65 11.64
N VAL A 153 1.18 15.45 11.25
CA VAL A 153 0.05 16.23 11.77
C VAL A 153 -0.08 16.06 13.29
N ASN A 154 0.05 14.84 13.82
CA ASN A 154 -0.02 14.59 15.27
C ASN A 154 1.10 15.31 16.04
N THR A 155 2.34 15.31 15.53
CA THR A 155 3.45 16.05 16.16
C THR A 155 3.24 17.56 16.16
N SER A 156 2.64 18.12 15.10
CA SER A 156 2.29 19.55 15.03
C SER A 156 1.17 19.91 16.00
N LEU A 157 0.12 19.08 16.08
CA LEU A 157 -0.95 19.23 17.06
C LEU A 157 -0.43 19.12 18.51
N ARG A 158 0.57 18.27 18.76
CA ARG A 158 1.20 18.13 20.07
C ARG A 158 1.91 19.41 20.49
N ALA A 159 2.81 19.93 19.66
CA ALA A 159 3.51 21.18 19.92
C ALA A 159 2.54 22.35 20.18
N GLY A 160 1.46 22.45 19.39
CA GLY A 160 0.41 23.45 19.60
C GLY A 160 -0.47 23.22 20.85
N ILE A 161 -0.43 22.06 21.50
CA ILE A 161 -1.00 21.86 22.85
C ILE A 161 0.02 22.34 23.88
N ASP A 162 1.28 21.90 23.76
CA ASP A 162 2.36 22.27 24.68
C ASP A 162 2.56 23.82 24.74
N GLU A 163 2.42 24.53 23.61
CA GLU A 163 2.38 26.01 23.54
C GLU A 163 1.19 26.64 24.29
N ARG A 164 0.02 26.00 24.24
CA ARG A 164 -1.20 26.51 24.91
C ARG A 164 -1.13 26.27 26.42
N ASP A 165 -0.57 25.15 26.86
CA ASP A 165 -0.40 24.84 28.27
C ASP A 165 0.59 25.82 28.93
N GLU A 166 1.66 26.23 28.23
CA GLU A 166 2.55 27.32 28.68
C GLU A 166 1.82 28.67 28.75
N HIS A 167 1.01 29.02 27.74
CA HIS A 167 0.18 30.23 27.77
C HIS A 167 -0.85 30.22 28.92
N ILE A 168 -1.42 29.06 29.26
CA ILE A 168 -2.34 28.90 30.40
C ILE A 168 -1.58 29.16 31.71
N ARG A 169 -0.38 28.57 31.91
CA ARG A 169 0.40 28.80 33.14
C ARG A 169 0.71 30.29 33.35
N ILE A 170 1.09 31.00 32.29
CA ILE A 170 1.37 32.45 32.35
C ILE A 170 0.11 33.25 32.73
N LEU A 171 -1.08 32.85 32.25
CA LEU A 171 -2.35 33.49 32.62
C LEU A 171 -2.77 33.17 34.05
N GLU A 172 -2.49 31.96 34.56
CA GLU A 172 -2.72 31.58 35.96
C GLU A 172 -1.80 32.36 36.92
N GLU A 173 -0.50 32.49 36.58
CA GLU A 173 0.45 33.31 37.33
C GLU A 173 0.00 34.80 37.39
N ALA A 174 -0.41 35.37 36.25
CA ALA A 174 -0.91 36.75 36.17
C ALA A 174 -2.25 36.97 36.91
N LEU A 175 -3.13 35.95 36.97
CA LEU A 175 -4.36 36.00 37.75
C LEU A 175 -4.06 36.08 39.25
N VAL A 176 -3.13 35.26 39.75
CA VAL A 176 -2.70 35.27 41.15
C VAL A 176 -2.05 36.61 41.54
N GLU A 177 -1.24 37.22 40.66
CA GLU A 177 -0.69 38.56 40.91
C GLU A 177 -1.80 39.63 40.95
N SER A 178 -2.79 39.55 40.06
CA SER A 178 -3.96 40.45 40.05
C SER A 178 -4.77 40.36 41.35
N GLU A 179 -5.01 39.15 41.87
CA GLU A 179 -5.70 38.96 43.16
C GLU A 179 -4.91 39.55 44.33
N GLN A 180 -3.58 39.37 44.37
CA GLN A 180 -2.72 40.00 45.38
C GLN A 180 -2.74 41.53 45.30
N LEU A 181 -2.75 42.10 44.09
CA LEU A 181 -2.87 43.55 43.89
C LEU A 181 -4.23 44.08 44.34
N GLN A 182 -5.33 43.34 44.12
CA GLN A 182 -6.66 43.71 44.64
C GLN A 182 -6.71 43.71 46.17
N GLN A 183 -6.13 42.69 46.83
CA GLN A 183 -6.05 42.64 48.29
C GLN A 183 -5.25 43.83 48.86
N ARG A 184 -4.12 44.18 48.23
CA ARG A 184 -3.29 45.34 48.61
C ARG A 184 -3.99 46.67 48.37
N LEU A 185 -4.75 46.80 47.28
CA LEU A 185 -5.57 48.00 47.04
C LEU A 185 -6.61 48.16 48.15
N ALA A 186 -7.36 47.10 48.48
CA ALA A 186 -8.38 47.14 49.53
C ALA A 186 -7.82 47.57 50.89
N SER A 187 -6.64 47.06 51.32
CA SER A 187 -6.02 47.53 52.56
C SER A 187 -5.60 49.00 52.49
N THR A 188 -5.02 49.43 51.37
CA THR A 188 -4.58 50.83 51.17
C THR A 188 -5.77 51.80 51.12
N GLU A 189 -6.96 51.35 50.72
CA GLU A 189 -8.18 52.16 50.74
C GLU A 189 -8.80 52.28 52.14
N GLU A 190 -8.71 51.24 52.97
CA GLU A 190 -9.07 51.32 54.40
C GLU A 190 -8.11 52.23 55.18
N ASP A 191 -6.79 52.11 54.98
CA ASP A 191 -5.80 53.03 55.57
C ASP A 191 -6.11 54.50 55.21
N ARG A 192 -6.46 54.75 53.94
CA ARG A 192 -6.86 56.07 53.44
C ARG A 192 -8.21 56.54 54.01
N ARG A 193 -9.11 55.62 54.38
CA ARG A 193 -10.39 55.92 55.04
C ARG A 193 -10.18 56.31 56.51
N LEU A 194 -9.35 55.56 57.23
CA LEU A 194 -8.94 55.88 58.61
C LEU A 194 -8.28 57.26 58.69
N ALA A 195 -7.26 57.51 57.87
CA ALA A 195 -6.56 58.81 57.84
C ALA A 195 -7.49 59.99 57.44
N ARG A 196 -8.55 59.74 56.66
CA ARG A 196 -9.58 60.76 56.36
C ARG A 196 -10.48 61.04 57.57
N ASN A 197 -10.83 60.02 58.35
CA ASN A 197 -11.63 60.19 59.57
C ASN A 197 -10.83 60.98 60.61
N GLU A 198 -9.59 60.56 60.90
CA GLU A 198 -8.66 61.26 61.80
C GLU A 198 -8.46 62.73 61.39
N ALA A 199 -8.25 63.01 60.10
CA ALA A 199 -8.13 64.37 59.58
C ALA A 199 -9.43 65.19 59.68
N SER A 200 -10.60 64.54 59.80
CA SER A 200 -11.88 65.22 60.04
C SER A 200 -12.10 65.52 61.53
N GLU A 201 -11.72 64.60 62.41
CA GLU A 201 -11.76 64.79 63.88
C GLU A 201 -10.78 65.88 64.32
N ALA A 202 -9.56 65.89 63.77
CA ALA A 202 -8.55 66.92 64.01
C ALA A 202 -9.03 68.32 63.57
N ARG A 203 -9.83 68.42 62.49
CA ARG A 203 -10.46 69.68 62.08
C ARG A 203 -11.56 70.12 63.04
N ALA A 204 -12.45 69.21 63.44
CA ALA A 204 -13.51 69.52 64.40
C ALA A 204 -12.94 69.99 65.75
N LEU A 205 -11.85 69.36 66.22
CA LEU A 205 -11.13 69.78 67.42
C LEU A 205 -10.49 71.17 67.24
N ALA A 206 -9.89 71.45 66.08
CA ALA A 206 -9.31 72.75 65.77
C ALA A 206 -10.37 73.86 65.72
N GLU A 207 -11.53 73.62 65.11
CA GLU A 207 -12.67 74.54 65.09
C GLU A 207 -13.20 74.80 66.51
N GLN A 208 -13.31 73.76 67.35
CA GLN A 208 -13.73 73.90 68.75
C GLN A 208 -12.74 74.75 69.56
N LEU A 209 -11.43 74.49 69.42
CA LEU A 209 -10.38 75.30 70.07
C LEU A 209 -10.37 76.75 69.57
N GLN A 210 -10.54 76.95 68.26
CA GLN A 210 -10.61 78.29 67.67
C GLN A 210 -11.83 79.07 68.20
N LYS A 211 -12.97 78.40 68.39
CA LYS A 211 -14.16 78.97 69.02
C LYS A 211 -13.91 79.33 70.50
N GLN A 212 -13.30 78.44 71.28
CA GLN A 212 -12.90 78.73 72.67
C GLN A 212 -11.93 79.92 72.77
N VAL A 213 -11.02 80.08 71.80
CA VAL A 213 -10.10 81.24 71.73
C VAL A 213 -10.86 82.54 71.46
N GLU A 214 -11.87 82.56 70.59
CA GLU A 214 -12.72 83.76 70.39
C GLU A 214 -13.66 84.03 71.57
N GLU A 215 -14.22 82.99 72.20
CA GLU A 215 -14.99 83.12 73.44
C GLU A 215 -14.12 83.72 74.56
N GLY A 216 -12.92 83.20 74.78
CA GLY A 216 -11.95 83.73 75.76
C GLY A 216 -11.45 85.15 75.44
N LYS A 217 -11.23 85.50 74.16
CA LYS A 217 -10.95 86.89 73.75
C LYS A 217 -12.11 87.84 74.08
N ASN A 218 -13.35 87.38 73.91
CA ASN A 218 -14.53 88.20 74.22
C ASN A 218 -14.76 88.32 75.73
N GLU A 219 -14.45 87.29 76.52
CA GLU A 219 -14.40 87.41 77.99
C GLU A 219 -13.28 88.35 78.46
N GLN A 220 -12.09 88.31 77.85
CA GLN A 220 -11.02 89.27 78.13
C GLN A 220 -11.44 90.71 77.83
N LYS A 221 -12.09 90.99 76.70
CA LYS A 221 -12.68 92.31 76.40
C LYS A 221 -13.72 92.72 77.45
N LYS A 222 -14.56 91.80 77.88
CA LYS A 222 -15.62 92.04 78.88
C LYS A 222 -15.04 92.33 80.27
N ASN A 223 -13.99 91.62 80.67
CA ASN A 223 -13.26 91.87 81.92
C ASN A 223 -12.46 93.19 81.86
N ALA A 224 -11.86 93.53 80.71
CA ALA A 224 -11.24 94.84 80.51
C ALA A 224 -12.25 95.98 80.68
N ALA A 225 -13.47 95.84 80.13
CA ALA A 225 -14.55 96.81 80.32
C ALA A 225 -15.06 96.91 81.78
N LEU A 226 -14.91 95.86 82.60
CA LEU A 226 -15.17 95.91 84.04
C LEU A 226 -14.07 96.66 84.82
N ILE A 227 -12.82 96.62 84.34
CA ILE A 227 -11.69 97.33 84.94
C ILE A 227 -11.73 98.82 84.57
N ASP A 228 -12.14 99.15 83.35
CA ASP A 228 -12.26 100.52 82.83
C ASP A 228 -13.61 101.19 83.21
N SER A 229 -14.03 101.03 84.46
CA SER A 229 -15.25 101.61 85.02
C SER A 229 -14.97 102.50 86.24
N PRO A 230 -14.56 103.78 86.05
CA PRO A 230 -14.30 104.71 87.15
C PRO A 230 -15.60 105.23 87.78
N ASN A 231 -15.79 104.91 89.06
CA ASN A 231 -16.75 105.58 89.93
C ASN A 231 -16.21 106.97 90.32
N THR A 232 -16.82 108.07 89.85
CA THR A 232 -16.52 109.44 90.32
C THR A 232 -17.76 110.31 90.46
N SER A 233 -17.74 111.18 91.46
CA SER A 233 -18.92 111.87 92.01
C SER A 233 -18.74 113.39 92.17
N VAL A 234 -19.85 114.12 92.01
CA VAL A 234 -20.20 115.38 92.71
C VAL A 234 -19.52 116.71 92.29
N SER A 235 -20.35 117.78 92.36
CA SER A 235 -20.05 119.24 92.32
C SER A 235 -19.60 119.81 90.95
N SER A 236 -19.81 121.07 90.57
CA SER A 236 -20.50 122.32 91.00
C SER A 236 -19.83 123.43 90.13
N SER A 237 -20.34 124.64 89.84
CA SER A 237 -21.59 125.38 90.09
C SER A 237 -21.69 126.55 89.07
N GLU A 238 -22.85 127.26 88.99
CA GLU A 238 -23.02 128.65 88.49
C GLU A 238 -22.76 128.92 86.97
N GLN A 239 -23.17 130.02 86.29
CA GLN A 239 -24.20 131.10 86.40
C GLN A 239 -24.38 131.65 84.93
N GLN A 240 -25.40 132.38 84.46
CA GLN A 240 -26.64 133.03 84.97
C GLN A 240 -27.70 133.05 83.81
N PRO A 241 -28.99 133.41 84.02
CA PRO A 241 -30.04 133.34 82.99
C PRO A 241 -30.38 134.68 82.29
N SER A 242 -30.71 134.62 80.99
CA SER A 242 -31.69 135.47 80.27
C SER A 242 -32.01 134.84 78.91
#